data_AF-A0A2T5G1D5-F1
#
_entry.id   AF-A0A2T5G1D5-F1
#
_cell.length_a   1.000
_cell.length_b   1.000
_cell.length_c   1.000
_cell.angle_alpha   90.00
_cell.angle_beta   90.00
_cell.angle_gamma   90.00
#
_symmetry.space_group_name_H-M   'P 1'
#
loop_
_entity.id
_entity.type
_entity.pdbx_description
1 polymer ?
#
loop_
_entity_poly.entity_id
_entity_poly.type
_entity_poly.pdbx_seq_one_letter_code
_entity_poly.pdbx_strand_id
1 'polypeptide(L)'
;MLTLAGLRRVNVRINHDVRYRTDLSLYRQLDHWEPATGEGDCEDYALAKRNALREIGWPDRDLRLATCWDETGAYHAVLTVDFEDATWVLDNRSDRVADWEALERHGYRWDRRQAADGPRWVKITK
;
A
#
# COMPACT_ATOMS: atom_id res chain seq x y z
N MET A 1 14.11 5.51 -15.71
CA MET A 1 14.78 5.32 -14.41
C MET A 1 13.72 5.36 -13.32
N LEU A 2 13.79 4.48 -12.33
CA LEU A 2 12.89 4.47 -11.17
C LEU A 2 13.16 5.72 -10.32
N THR A 3 12.12 6.38 -9.81
CA THR A 3 12.26 7.63 -9.04
C THR A 3 11.15 7.78 -8.00
N LEU A 4 11.44 8.51 -6.92
CA LEU A 4 10.44 8.91 -5.93
C LEU A 4 9.30 9.74 -6.55
N ALA A 5 9.58 10.54 -7.57
CA ALA A 5 8.55 11.25 -8.33
C ALA A 5 7.61 10.29 -9.09
N GLY A 6 8.12 9.13 -9.53
CA GLY A 6 7.32 8.04 -10.09
C GLY A 6 6.36 7.44 -9.07
N LEU A 7 6.84 7.14 -7.85
CA LEU A 7 5.99 6.66 -6.75
C LEU A 7 4.86 7.64 -6.43
N ARG A 8 5.20 8.94 -6.29
CA ARG A 8 4.22 10.00 -6.03
C ARG A 8 3.15 10.10 -7.12
N ARG A 9 3.56 10.04 -8.39
CA ARG A 9 2.62 10.06 -9.52
C ARG A 9 1.64 8.89 -9.48
N VAL A 10 2.12 7.68 -9.24
CA VAL A 10 1.24 6.50 -9.15
C VAL A 10 0.32 6.60 -7.94
N ASN A 11 0.83 7.02 -6.77
CA ASN A 11 0.02 7.17 -5.57
C ASN A 11 -1.15 8.14 -5.79
N VAL A 12 -0.85 9.34 -6.28
CA VAL A 12 -1.87 10.36 -6.58
C VAL A 12 -2.85 9.85 -7.63
N ARG A 13 -2.37 9.29 -8.75
CA ARG A 13 -3.25 8.79 -9.81
C ARG A 13 -4.27 7.79 -9.26
N ILE A 14 -3.81 6.75 -8.58
CA ILE A 14 -4.71 5.70 -8.06
C ILE A 14 -5.63 6.23 -6.96
N ASN A 15 -5.15 7.13 -6.10
CA ASN A 15 -5.98 7.75 -5.06
C ASN A 15 -7.18 8.54 -5.64
N HIS A 16 -7.01 9.13 -6.82
CA HIS A 16 -8.05 9.91 -7.48
C HIS A 16 -8.89 9.10 -8.48
N ASP A 17 -8.33 8.04 -9.06
CA ASP A 17 -9.03 7.17 -10.02
C ASP A 17 -9.97 6.16 -9.34
N VAL A 18 -9.74 5.85 -8.06
CA VAL A 18 -10.52 4.88 -7.30
C VAL A 18 -11.40 5.59 -6.28
N ARG A 19 -12.65 5.13 -6.12
CA ARG A 19 -13.58 5.56 -5.08
C ARG A 19 -13.61 4.52 -3.96
N TYR A 20 -13.41 4.99 -2.72
CA TYR A 20 -13.42 4.08 -1.57
C TYR A 20 -14.80 3.42 -1.37
N ARG A 21 -14.82 2.10 -1.29
CA ARG A 21 -15.99 1.25 -1.03
C ARG A 21 -15.54 -0.03 -0.35
N THR A 22 -16.24 -0.46 0.70
CA THR A 22 -15.89 -1.69 1.41
C THR A 22 -16.24 -2.95 0.60
N ASP A 23 -15.48 -4.01 0.83
CA ASP A 23 -15.78 -5.32 0.24
C ASP A 23 -17.18 -5.85 0.53
N LEU A 24 -17.70 -5.59 1.73
CA LEU A 24 -19.06 -6.01 2.07
C LEU A 24 -20.10 -5.35 1.17
N SER A 25 -19.82 -4.14 0.69
CA SER A 25 -20.69 -3.44 -0.26
C SER A 25 -20.50 -3.93 -1.69
N LEU A 26 -19.26 -4.17 -2.13
CA LEU A 26 -18.93 -4.54 -3.51
C LEU A 26 -19.15 -6.02 -3.80
N TYR A 27 -18.57 -6.88 -2.96
CA TYR A 27 -18.44 -8.31 -3.18
C TYR A 27 -19.29 -9.17 -2.23
N ARG A 28 -19.95 -8.54 -1.23
CA ARG A 28 -20.68 -9.24 -0.15
C ARG A 28 -19.79 -10.17 0.68
N GLN A 29 -18.49 -9.89 0.72
CA GLN A 29 -17.49 -10.60 1.50
C GLN A 29 -16.93 -9.66 2.58
N LEU A 30 -16.33 -10.21 3.63
CA LEU A 30 -15.70 -9.40 4.68
C LEU A 30 -14.31 -8.90 4.30
N ASP A 31 -13.66 -9.60 3.37
CA ASP A 31 -12.28 -9.38 2.93
C ASP A 31 -12.11 -10.09 1.56
N HIS A 32 -11.83 -9.35 0.49
CA HIS A 32 -11.71 -9.81 -0.89
C HIS A 32 -10.63 -8.99 -1.60
N TRP A 33 -9.48 -9.63 -1.85
CA TRP A 33 -8.31 -8.91 -2.31
C TRP A 33 -8.22 -8.91 -3.85
N GLU A 34 -8.51 -7.78 -4.48
CA GLU A 34 -8.23 -7.60 -5.91
C GLU A 34 -7.75 -6.17 -6.24
N PRO A 35 -6.94 -5.97 -7.28
CA PRO A 35 -6.57 -4.61 -7.69
C PRO A 35 -7.83 -3.80 -8.05
N ALA A 36 -8.02 -2.66 -7.38
CA ALA A 36 -9.20 -1.81 -7.60
C ALA A 36 -9.41 -1.44 -9.08
N THR A 37 -10.65 -1.55 -9.55
CA THR A 37 -11.10 -1.13 -10.90
C THR A 37 -12.15 -0.04 -10.80
N GLY A 38 -11.76 1.11 -10.23
CA GLY A 38 -12.62 2.28 -10.03
C GLY A 38 -13.33 2.35 -8.67
N GLU A 39 -13.56 1.21 -8.02
CA GLU A 39 -13.98 1.11 -6.62
C GLU A 39 -13.14 0.06 -5.89
N GLY A 40 -13.00 0.20 -4.57
CA GLY A 40 -12.28 -0.75 -3.70
C GLY A 40 -11.98 -0.15 -2.33
N ASP A 41 -11.42 -0.92 -1.40
CA ASP A 41 -10.95 -0.43 -0.10
C ASP A 41 -9.41 -0.51 0.04
N CYS A 42 -8.86 -0.65 1.25
CA CYS A 42 -7.46 -0.31 1.50
C CYS A 42 -6.47 -1.21 0.74
N GLU A 43 -6.69 -2.51 0.75
CA GLU A 43 -5.89 -3.51 0.05
C GLU A 43 -6.03 -3.38 -1.46
N ASP A 44 -7.21 -3.04 -1.96
CA ASP A 44 -7.47 -2.94 -3.39
C ASP A 44 -6.69 -1.77 -4.00
N TYR A 45 -6.62 -0.64 -3.28
CA TYR A 45 -5.75 0.47 -3.65
C TYR A 45 -4.28 0.06 -3.61
N ALA A 46 -3.85 -0.65 -2.57
CA ALA A 46 -2.47 -1.10 -2.45
C ALA A 46 -2.07 -2.04 -3.60
N LEU A 47 -2.97 -2.94 -4.00
CA LEU A 47 -2.82 -3.84 -5.13
C LEU A 47 -2.82 -3.10 -6.47
N ALA A 48 -3.71 -2.14 -6.68
CA ALA A 48 -3.75 -1.32 -7.88
C ALA A 48 -2.47 -0.49 -8.06
N LYS A 49 -1.96 0.14 -6.98
CA LYS A 49 -0.68 0.85 -6.99
C LYS A 49 0.49 -0.09 -7.29
N ARG A 50 0.48 -1.30 -6.71
CA ARG A 50 1.52 -2.30 -6.96
C ARG A 50 1.57 -2.68 -8.43
N ASN A 51 0.42 -2.98 -9.03
CA ASN A 51 0.33 -3.33 -10.44
C ASN A 51 0.80 -2.17 -11.33
N ALA A 52 0.37 -0.94 -11.06
CA ALA A 52 0.81 0.23 -11.79
C ALA A 52 2.33 0.47 -11.71
N LEU A 53 2.96 0.19 -10.57
CA LEU A 53 4.42 0.29 -10.43
C LEU A 53 5.15 -0.84 -11.17
N ARG A 54 4.62 -2.07 -11.15
CA ARG A 54 5.15 -3.19 -11.94
C ARG A 54 5.15 -2.88 -13.43
N GLU A 55 4.06 -2.32 -13.94
CA GLU A 55 3.90 -1.94 -15.35
C GLU A 55 4.96 -0.94 -15.83
N ILE A 56 5.44 -0.07 -14.93
CA ILE A 56 6.49 0.91 -15.24
C ILE A 56 7.90 0.44 -14.84
N GLY A 57 8.06 -0.84 -14.52
CA GLY A 57 9.36 -1.51 -14.36
C GLY A 57 9.92 -1.59 -12.95
N TRP A 58 9.11 -1.33 -11.91
CA TRP A 58 9.55 -1.60 -10.54
C TRP A 58 9.61 -3.12 -10.28
N PRO A 59 10.67 -3.62 -9.63
CA PRO A 59 10.81 -5.05 -9.37
C PRO A 59 9.91 -5.50 -8.22
N ASP A 60 9.32 -6.68 -8.35
CA ASP A 60 8.36 -7.24 -7.38
C ASP A 60 8.90 -7.32 -5.94
N ARG A 61 10.18 -7.63 -5.78
CA ARG A 61 10.83 -7.74 -4.46
C ARG A 61 10.80 -6.44 -3.66
N ASP A 62 10.71 -5.29 -4.34
CA ASP A 62 10.68 -3.97 -3.72
C ASP A 62 9.24 -3.55 -3.40
N LEU A 63 8.23 -4.14 -4.05
CA LEU A 63 6.81 -3.77 -3.95
C LEU A 63 6.03 -4.69 -3.01
N ARG A 64 5.99 -4.35 -1.72
CA ARG A 64 5.53 -5.26 -0.66
C ARG A 64 4.29 -4.70 0.02
N LEU A 65 3.23 -5.49 0.12
CA LEU A 65 2.04 -5.08 0.89
C LEU A 65 2.37 -5.12 2.38
N ALA A 66 1.76 -4.21 3.15
CA ALA A 66 1.86 -4.17 4.59
C ALA A 66 0.49 -3.92 5.22
N THR A 67 0.27 -4.48 6.40
CA THR A 67 -0.88 -4.19 7.25
C THR A 67 -0.43 -3.51 8.53
N CYS A 68 -1.26 -2.62 9.05
CA CYS A 68 -0.96 -1.82 10.24
C CYS A 68 -2.24 -1.41 10.95
N TRP A 69 -2.08 -0.87 12.16
CA TRP A 69 -3.05 0.06 12.72
C TRP A 69 -2.61 1.48 12.39
N ASP A 70 -3.51 2.29 11.83
CA ASP A 70 -3.26 3.69 11.54
C ASP A 70 -3.24 4.57 12.81
N GLU A 71 -3.07 5.88 12.64
CA GLU A 71 -3.02 6.85 13.74
C GLU A 71 -4.34 6.96 14.54
N THR A 72 -5.45 6.52 13.97
CA THR A 72 -6.77 6.47 14.60
C THR A 72 -7.05 5.14 15.29
N GLY A 73 -6.20 4.13 15.07
CA GLY A 73 -6.34 2.78 15.58
C GLY A 73 -7.16 1.83 14.68
N ALA A 74 -7.56 2.26 13.47
CA ALA A 74 -8.21 1.38 12.51
C ALA A 74 -7.18 0.47 11.82
N TYR A 75 -7.58 -0.77 11.54
CA TYR A 75 -6.72 -1.70 10.80
C TYR A 75 -6.72 -1.35 9.32
N HIS A 76 -5.55 -1.33 8.70
CA HIS A 76 -5.33 -0.72 7.41
C HIS A 76 -4.29 -1.46 6.58
N ALA A 77 -4.49 -1.50 5.25
CA ALA A 77 -3.55 -2.07 4.29
C ALA A 77 -2.95 -0.96 3.40
N VAL A 78 -1.65 -1.08 3.13
CA VAL A 78 -0.90 -0.11 2.29
C VAL A 78 0.09 -0.85 1.39
N LEU A 79 0.54 -0.16 0.35
CA LEU A 79 1.72 -0.58 -0.41
C LEU A 79 2.98 0.06 0.19
N THR A 80 4.00 -0.77 0.38
CA THR A 80 5.36 -0.31 0.69
C THR A 80 6.29 -0.55 -0.47
N VAL A 81 7.24 0.37 -0.65
CA VAL A 81 8.24 0.30 -1.71
C VAL A 81 9.62 0.53 -1.13
N ASP A 82 10.49 -0.48 -1.17
CA ASP A 82 11.91 -0.27 -0.86
C ASP A 82 12.57 0.42 -2.04
N PHE A 83 13.12 1.60 -1.80
CA PHE A 83 13.79 2.37 -2.85
C PHE A 83 14.88 3.24 -2.25
N GLU A 84 16.09 3.13 -2.82
CA GLU A 84 17.29 3.70 -2.24
C GLU A 84 17.47 3.18 -0.80
N ASP A 85 17.73 4.06 0.16
CA ASP A 85 18.00 3.69 1.55
C ASP A 85 16.75 3.78 2.45
N ALA A 86 15.54 3.73 1.87
CA ALA A 86 14.29 3.90 2.62
C ALA A 86 13.17 2.94 2.17
N THR A 87 12.22 2.71 3.08
CA THR A 87 10.92 2.10 2.76
C THR A 87 9.87 3.20 2.67
N TRP A 88 9.36 3.43 1.47
CA TRP A 88 8.29 4.39 1.20
C TRP A 88 6.93 3.73 1.33
N VAL A 89 5.94 4.49 1.80
CA VAL A 89 4.55 4.05 1.99
C VAL A 89 3.63 4.84 1.07
N LEU A 90 2.85 4.10 0.28
CA LEU A 90 1.81 4.61 -0.61
C LEU A 90 0.45 4.26 0.00
N ASP A 91 -0.17 5.24 0.64
CA ASP A 91 -1.44 5.12 1.37
C ASP A 91 -2.59 5.72 0.57
N ASN A 92 -3.78 5.13 0.58
CA ASN A 92 -4.97 5.69 -0.07
C ASN A 92 -5.59 6.86 0.71
N ARG A 93 -5.27 6.99 2.00
CA ARG A 93 -5.72 8.11 2.85
C ARG A 93 -4.95 9.41 2.61
N SER A 94 -3.83 9.35 1.88
CA SER A 94 -2.94 10.49 1.65
C SER A 94 -2.25 10.43 0.30
N ASP A 95 -2.29 11.54 -0.43
CA ASP A 95 -1.54 11.70 -1.68
C ASP A 95 -0.02 11.80 -1.48
N ARG A 96 0.43 12.09 -0.25
CA ARG A 96 1.85 12.11 0.08
C ARG A 96 2.36 10.69 0.26
N VAL A 97 3.40 10.36 -0.50
CA VAL A 97 4.27 9.21 -0.22
C VAL A 97 5.13 9.55 0.99
N ALA A 98 5.02 8.74 2.05
CA ALA A 98 5.67 8.98 3.32
C ALA A 98 6.74 7.92 3.60
N ASP A 99 7.74 8.28 4.40
CA ASP A 99 8.71 7.33 4.92
C ASP A 99 8.07 6.43 6.00
N TRP A 100 8.41 5.15 6.01
CA TRP A 100 7.86 4.16 6.95
C TRP A 100 8.09 4.57 8.41
N GLU A 101 9.31 4.96 8.77
CA GLU A 101 9.64 5.33 10.15
C GLU A 101 8.96 6.64 10.55
N ALA A 102 8.79 7.56 9.61
CA ALA A 102 8.01 8.78 9.83
C ALA A 102 6.56 8.47 10.18
N LEU A 103 5.90 7.56 9.46
CA LEU A 103 4.54 7.14 9.79
C LEU A 103 4.45 6.46 11.16
N GLU A 104 5.45 5.66 11.54
CA GLU A 104 5.51 5.09 12.89
C GLU A 104 5.55 6.17 13.97
N ARG A 105 6.39 7.20 13.79
CA ARG A 105 6.43 8.36 14.71
C ARG A 105 5.11 9.14 14.73
N HIS A 106 4.31 9.04 13.67
CA HIS A 106 2.98 9.63 13.56
C HIS A 106 1.84 8.70 14.01
N GLY A 107 2.15 7.56 14.62
CA GLY A 107 1.17 6.70 15.28
C GLY A 107 0.79 5.44 14.50
N TYR A 108 1.34 5.21 13.30
CA TYR A 108 1.17 3.94 12.61
C TYR A 108 1.89 2.83 13.39
N ARG A 109 1.25 1.67 13.50
CA ARG A 109 1.82 0.48 14.15
C ARG A 109 1.73 -0.69 13.20
N TRP A 110 2.86 -1.13 12.67
CA TRP A 110 2.90 -2.18 11.66
C TRP A 110 2.63 -3.56 12.25
N ASP A 111 1.75 -4.31 11.59
CA ASP A 111 1.40 -5.68 11.98
C ASP A 111 2.22 -6.69 11.18
N ARG A 112 2.07 -6.68 9.85
CA ARG A 112 2.72 -7.64 8.94
C ARG A 112 3.15 -6.94 7.66
N ARG A 113 4.17 -7.52 7.02
CA ARG A 113 4.64 -7.10 5.70
C ARG A 113 4.98 -8.31 4.86
N GLN A 114 4.72 -8.26 3.56
CA GLN A 114 5.16 -9.30 2.64
C GLN A 114 6.70 -9.40 2.63
N ALA A 115 7.21 -10.62 2.51
CA ALA A 115 8.62 -10.90 2.33
C ALA A 115 9.09 -10.44 0.95
N ALA A 116 10.38 -10.12 0.81
CA ALA A 116 10.93 -9.69 -0.48
C ALA A 116 11.11 -10.86 -1.47
N ASP A 117 11.11 -12.10 -0.97
CA ASP A 117 11.37 -13.33 -1.73
C ASP A 117 10.09 -14.10 -2.10
N GLY A 118 8.90 -13.55 -1.82
CA GLY A 118 7.64 -14.20 -2.19
C GLY A 118 6.40 -13.68 -1.47
N PRO A 119 5.25 -14.34 -1.64
CA PRO A 119 3.96 -13.87 -1.14
C PRO A 119 3.76 -14.05 0.37
N ARG A 120 4.75 -14.58 1.08
CA ARG A 120 4.67 -14.88 2.50
C ARG A 120 4.61 -13.59 3.32
N TRP A 121 3.69 -13.54 4.27
CA TRP A 121 3.59 -12.45 5.23
C TRP A 121 4.44 -12.73 6.46
N VAL A 122 5.22 -11.73 6.87
CA VAL A 122 6.07 -11.78 8.05
C VAL A 122 5.52 -10.80 9.08
N LYS A 123 5.36 -11.26 10.33
CA LYS A 123 5.01 -10.39 11.46
C LYS A 123 6.13 -9.38 11.66
N ILE A 124 5.79 -8.10 11.73
CA ILE A 124 6.74 -7.07 12.15
C ILE A 124 6.83 -7.15 13.67
N THR A 125 8.00 -7.56 14.15
CA THR A 125 8.37 -7.55 15.56
C THR A 125 9.33 -6.39 15.78
N LYS A 126 8.92 -5.45 16.61
CA LYS A 126 9.80 -4.41 17.15
C LYS A 126 10.17 -4.77 18.58
#